data_AF-A0A944TD27-F1
#
_entry.id   AF-A0A944TD27-F1
#
_cell.length_a   1.000
_cell.length_b   1.000
_cell.length_c   1.000
_cell.angle_alpha   90.00
_cell.angle_beta   90.00
_cell.angle_gamma   90.00
#
_symmetry.space_group_name_H-M   'P 1'
#
loop_
_entity.id
_entity.type
_entity.pdbx_description
1 polymer ?
#
loop_
_entity_poly.entity_id
_entity_poly.type
_entity_poly.pdbx_seq_one_letter_code
_entity_poly.pdbx_strand_id
1 'polypeptide(L)' 'INGKPPKCGIIIHIEQVYYVCARSIVRSNLWDAEAQVDRRAVPSPAQVIALRHDKDAAAMNENYEQRMKELY' A
#
# COMPACT_ATOMS: atom_id res chain seq x y z
N ILE A 1 16.36 -27.70 -2.81
CA ILE A 1 15.40 -28.55 -3.57
C ILE A 1 15.93 -29.97 -3.58
N ASN A 2 15.10 -30.98 -3.28
CA ASN A 2 15.51 -32.37 -3.06
C ASN A 2 16.53 -32.54 -1.91
N GLY A 3 16.23 -31.98 -0.73
CA GLY A 3 17.10 -32.07 0.45
C GLY A 3 18.37 -31.20 0.40
N LYS A 4 18.70 -30.59 -0.75
CA LYS A 4 19.82 -29.64 -0.82
C LYS A 4 19.44 -28.29 -0.20
N PRO A 5 20.24 -27.78 0.75
CA PRO A 5 20.01 -26.48 1.35
C PRO A 5 20.17 -25.36 0.30
N PRO A 6 19.51 -24.20 0.49
CA PRO A 6 19.63 -23.07 -0.41
C PRO A 6 21.08 -22.55 -0.43
N LYS A 7 21.51 -22.03 -1.59
CA LYS A 7 22.85 -21.44 -1.74
C LYS A 7 23.02 -20.15 -0.93
N CYS A 8 21.91 -19.47 -0.65
CA CYS A 8 21.87 -18.21 0.09
C CYS A 8 20.47 -18.06 0.70
N GLY A 9 20.41 -17.59 1.94
CA GLY A 9 19.21 -17.02 2.54
C GLY A 9 19.47 -15.53 2.78
N ILE A 10 18.49 -14.69 2.47
CA ILE A 10 18.57 -13.24 2.71
C ILE A 10 17.50 -12.91 3.74
N ILE A 11 17.91 -12.25 4.83
CA ILE A 11 16.99 -11.63 5.77
C ILE A 11 16.85 -10.18 5.35
N ILE A 12 15.63 -9.76 5.02
CA ILE A 12 15.32 -8.40 4.61
C ILE A 12 14.60 -7.72 5.78
N HIS A 13 15.20 -6.67 6.32
CA HIS A 13 14.50 -5.73 7.19
C HIS A 13 13.83 -4.67 6.33
N ILE A 14 12.51 -4.55 6.44
CA ILE A 14 11.76 -3.54 5.70
C ILE A 14 11.49 -2.38 6.65
N GLU A 15 12.12 -1.24 6.37
CA GLU A 15 11.91 -0.02 7.17
C GLU A 15 10.56 0.63 6.86
N GLN A 16 10.16 0.63 5.58
CA GLN A 16 8.94 1.30 5.12
C GLN A 16 8.32 0.58 3.93
N VAL A 17 6.98 0.51 3.90
CA VAL A 17 6.20 0.00 2.78
C VAL A 17 5.27 1.08 2.28
N TYR A 18 5.35 1.38 0.99
CA TYR A 18 4.46 2.31 0.32
C TYR A 18 3.43 1.54 -0.51
N TYR A 19 2.17 1.96 -0.41
CA TYR A 19 1.07 1.33 -1.15
C TYR A 19 1.05 1.69 -2.64
N VAL A 20 1.77 2.73 -3.03
CA VAL A 20 1.83 3.23 -4.41
C VAL A 20 2.99 2.59 -5.15
N CYS A 21 2.76 2.16 -6.39
CA CYS A 21 3.88 1.76 -7.23
C CYS A 21 4.65 3.02 -7.67
N ALA A 22 5.98 2.94 -7.78
CA ALA A 22 6.76 4.09 -8.24
C ALA A 22 6.27 4.64 -9.61
N ARG A 23 5.79 3.76 -10.49
CA ARG A 23 5.20 4.14 -11.78
C ARG A 23 3.89 4.92 -11.67
N SER A 24 3.08 4.74 -10.62
CA SER A 24 1.83 5.50 -10.48
C SER A 24 2.12 6.95 -10.12
N ILE A 25 3.17 7.21 -9.33
CA ILE A 25 3.62 8.57 -9.00
C ILE A 25 4.10 9.30 -10.25
N VAL A 26 4.85 8.61 -11.12
CA VAL A 26 5.27 9.17 -12.41
C VAL A 26 4.07 9.43 -13.33
N ARG A 27 3.04 8.58 -13.32
CA ARG A 27 1.86 8.76 -14.20
C ARG A 27 0.82 9.74 -13.65
N SER A 28 0.86 10.05 -12.36
CA SER A 28 -0.13 10.94 -11.72
C SER A 28 0.12 12.43 -11.95
N ASN A 29 1.25 12.81 -12.58
CA ASN A 29 1.60 14.20 -12.87
C ASN A 29 1.53 15.13 -11.63
N LEU A 30 1.83 14.60 -10.43
CA LEU A 30 1.62 15.32 -9.16
C LEU A 30 2.48 16.59 -9.01
N TRP A 31 3.54 16.71 -9.81
CA TRP A 31 4.42 17.88 -9.86
C TRP A 31 3.80 19.06 -10.63
N ASP A 32 2.77 18.83 -11.43
CA ASP A 32 2.08 19.87 -12.18
C ASP A 32 0.94 20.45 -11.32
N ALA A 33 0.98 21.76 -11.08
CA ALA A 33 0.00 22.44 -10.24
C ALA A 33 -1.42 22.35 -10.81
N GLU A 34 -1.57 22.31 -12.14
CA GLU A 34 -2.89 22.20 -12.78
C GLU A 34 -3.49 20.79 -12.64
N ALA A 35 -2.65 19.77 -12.41
CA ALA A 35 -3.09 18.39 -12.20
C ALA A 35 -3.41 18.07 -10.72
N GLN A 36 -3.12 18.99 -9.79
CA GLN A 36 -3.36 18.77 -8.37
C GLN A 36 -4.87 18.86 -8.05
N VAL A 37 -5.35 17.85 -7.33
CA VAL A 37 -6.75 17.77 -6.87
C VAL A 37 -6.81 17.96 -5.35
N ASP A 38 -7.99 18.34 -4.85
CA ASP A 38 -8.24 18.38 -3.41
C ASP A 38 -7.92 17.01 -2.79
N ARG A 39 -7.20 17.00 -1.66
CA ARG A 39 -6.79 15.76 -0.96
C ARG A 39 -7.98 14.85 -0.64
N ARG A 40 -9.17 15.42 -0.39
CA ARG A 40 -10.42 14.70 -0.10
C ARG A 40 -10.95 13.94 -1.33
N ALA A 41 -10.54 14.32 -2.54
CA ALA A 41 -10.89 13.59 -3.76
C ALA A 41 -10.05 12.31 -3.96
N VAL A 42 -8.93 12.17 -3.24
CA VAL A 42 -8.07 10.99 -3.31
C VAL A 42 -8.53 9.94 -2.30
N PRO A 43 -8.89 8.71 -2.73
CA PRO A 43 -9.37 7.68 -1.84
C PRO A 43 -8.30 7.22 -0.84
N SER A 44 -8.72 6.80 0.34
CA SER A 44 -7.83 6.17 1.32
C SER A 44 -7.36 4.78 0.83
N PRO A 45 -6.23 4.26 1.33
CA PRO A 45 -5.79 2.91 0.99
C PRO A 45 -6.85 1.84 1.25
N ALA A 46 -7.60 1.97 2.36
CA ALA A 46 -8.71 1.08 2.69
C ALA A 46 -9.82 1.13 1.64
N GLN A 47 -10.19 2.32 1.16
CA GLN A 47 -11.18 2.50 0.08
C GLN A 47 -10.71 1.85 -1.23
N VAL A 48 -9.43 1.99 -1.60
CA VAL A 48 -8.89 1.37 -2.82
C VAL A 48 -8.92 -0.16 -2.74
N ILE A 49 -8.58 -0.73 -1.59
CA ILE A 49 -8.58 -2.19 -1.38
C ILE A 49 -10.02 -2.73 -1.36
N ALA A 50 -10.92 -2.03 -0.65
CA ALA A 50 -12.33 -2.34 -0.60
C ALA A 50 -12.97 -2.40 -2.00
N LEU A 51 -12.71 -1.40 -2.84
CA LEU A 51 -13.16 -1.36 -4.23
C LEU A 51 -12.64 -2.53 -5.07
N ARG A 52 -11.43 -3.03 -4.80
CA ARG A 52 -10.83 -4.15 -5.55
C ARG A 52 -11.36 -5.51 -5.09
N HIS A 53 -11.71 -5.65 -3.82
CA HIS A 53 -12.02 -6.93 -3.19
C HIS A 53 -13.49 -7.06 -2.75
N ASP A 54 -14.35 -6.12 -3.15
CA ASP A 54 -15.76 -6.05 -2.75
C ASP A 54 -15.93 -6.14 -1.23
N LYS A 55 -15.15 -5.34 -0.51
CA LYS A 55 -15.20 -5.25 0.96
C LYS A 55 -15.73 -3.91 1.41
N ASP A 56 -16.22 -3.83 2.65
CA ASP A 56 -16.60 -2.56 3.25
C ASP A 56 -15.36 -1.72 3.61
N ALA A 57 -15.25 -0.56 2.96
CA ALA A 57 -14.17 0.39 3.19
C ALA A 57 -14.21 1.02 4.58
N ALA A 58 -15.42 1.24 5.14
CA ALA A 58 -15.56 1.90 6.44
C ALA A 58 -15.03 1.02 7.57
N ALA A 59 -15.46 -0.24 7.63
CA ALA A 59 -14.95 -1.23 8.58
C ALA A 59 -13.44 -1.49 8.43
N MET A 60 -12.89 -1.40 7.22
CA MET A 60 -11.45 -1.53 7.00
C MET A 60 -10.66 -0.32 7.48
N ASN A 61 -11.18 0.90 7.29
CA ASN A 61 -10.52 2.14 7.67
C ASN A 61 -10.50 2.33 9.19
N GLU A 62 -11.60 2.01 9.87
CA GLU A 62 -11.71 2.08 11.34
C GLU A 62 -10.72 1.13 12.03
N ASN A 63 -10.54 -0.07 11.48
CA ASN A 63 -9.61 -1.06 12.03
C ASN A 63 -8.20 -0.96 11.44
N TYR A 64 -7.93 0.01 10.55
CA TYR A 64 -6.67 0.07 9.80
C TYR A 64 -5.48 0.35 10.74
N GLU A 65 -5.59 1.36 11.59
CA GLU A 65 -4.52 1.71 12.53
C GLU A 65 -4.26 0.59 13.54
N GLN A 66 -5.32 -0.06 14.02
CA GLN A 66 -5.23 -1.20 14.93
C GLN A 66 -4.50 -2.38 14.27
N ARG A 67 -4.89 -2.76 13.05
CA ARG A 67 -4.23 -3.83 12.27
C ARG A 67 -2.77 -3.52 11.94
N MET A 68 -2.47 -2.26 11.64
CA MET A 68 -1.09 -1.84 11.40
C MET A 68 -0.24 -1.99 12.66
N LYS A 69 -0.77 -1.68 13.85
CA LYS A 69 -0.07 -1.90 15.13
C LYS A 69 0.08 -3.37 15.51
N GLU A 70 -0.77 -4.27 15.03
CA GLU A 70 -0.64 -5.72 15.28
C GLU A 70 0.38 -6.39 14.35
N LEU A 71 0.63 -5.80 13.18
CA LEU A 71 1.57 -6.31 12.19
C LEU A 71 3.04 -5.95 12.49
N TYR A 72 3.29 -5.01 13.40
CA TYR A 72 4.62 -4.51 13.80
C TYR A 72 4.78 -4.57 15.32
#